data_AF-A0A1F8S5T6-F1
#
_entry.id   AF-A0A1F8S5T6-F1
#
_cell.length_a   1.000
_cell.length_b   1.000
_cell.length_c   1.000
_cell.angle_alpha   90.00
_cell.angle_beta   90.00
_cell.angle_gamma   90.00
#
_symmetry.space_group_name_H-M   'P 1'
#
loop_
_entity.id
_entity.type
_entity.pdbx_description
1 polymer ?
#
loop_
_entity_poly.entity_id
_entity_poly.type
_entity_poly.pdbx_seq_one_letter_code
_entity_poly.pdbx_strand_id
1 'polypeptide(L)'
;MAGIALVVLSSACSSSLSLDAAAQGEARVLMSRDASPSFMSAPSESPDGSRSVSQDSVQSLVVTVVGIEVLMEGSSDTSAASESWTTLDLASSFTLDLMALPTGAAAAQLIATGNVRAGSYTHVRLRVTNPRIVFTGDMSFGLGGILQGGTEYQVVIPSSQQTGIKVAVGVTVQADASTDIALVFDTAESLAHVAVTGTGQVTLSPVIRAN
;
A
#
# COMPACT_ATOMS: atom_id res chain seq x y z
N MET A 1 58.57 52.69 9.48
CA MET A 1 58.59 51.56 8.53
C MET A 1 57.49 50.61 8.92
N ALA A 2 56.50 50.45 8.04
CA ALA A 2 55.36 49.57 8.23
C ALA A 2 55.78 48.11 8.01
N GLY A 3 55.22 47.20 8.80
CA GLY A 3 55.36 45.76 8.63
C GLY A 3 54.05 45.09 9.04
N ILE A 4 53.15 44.93 8.07
CA ILE A 4 51.88 44.22 8.18
C ILE A 4 52.20 42.72 8.17
N ALA A 5 51.94 42.03 9.28
CA ALA A 5 51.98 40.58 9.34
C ALA A 5 50.60 40.02 8.99
N LEU A 6 50.47 39.52 7.77
CA LEU A 6 49.34 38.76 7.25
C LEU A 6 49.55 37.29 7.62
N VAL A 7 48.70 36.70 8.47
CA VAL A 7 48.65 35.24 8.66
C VAL A 7 47.26 34.76 8.29
N VAL A 8 47.26 33.91 7.26
CA VAL A 8 46.11 33.33 6.58
C VAL A 8 45.47 32.28 7.49
N LEU A 9 44.16 32.42 7.73
CA LEU A 9 43.31 31.38 8.29
C LEU A 9 43.13 30.29 7.22
N SER A 10 43.85 29.17 7.34
CA SER A 10 43.58 27.99 6.53
C SER A 10 42.36 27.26 7.10
N SER A 11 41.18 27.62 6.62
CA SER A 11 39.95 26.82 6.77
C SER A 11 40.10 25.54 5.95
N ALA A 12 40.53 24.45 6.61
CA ALA A 12 40.44 23.11 6.05
C ALA A 12 38.98 22.66 6.08
N CYS A 13 38.23 22.98 5.02
CA CYS A 13 37.01 22.27 4.70
C CYS A 13 37.42 20.84 4.32
N SER A 14 37.31 19.89 5.25
CA SER A 14 37.32 18.47 4.93
C SER A 14 36.00 18.14 4.24
N SER A 15 35.91 18.50 2.96
CA SER A 15 34.89 17.99 2.05
C SER A 15 35.18 16.51 1.87
N SER A 16 34.58 15.67 2.71
CA SER A 16 34.47 14.24 2.43
C SER A 16 33.66 14.11 1.13
N LEU A 17 34.39 14.01 0.03
CA LEU A 17 33.88 13.57 -1.27
C LEU A 17 33.38 12.13 -1.08
N SER A 18 32.11 11.96 -0.71
CA SER A 18 31.44 10.67 -0.87
C SER A 18 31.23 10.46 -2.37
N LEU A 19 32.11 9.66 -2.98
CA LEU A 19 32.07 9.32 -4.40
C LEU A 19 30.88 8.40 -4.79
N ASP A 20 29.88 8.20 -3.93
CA ASP A 20 28.77 7.27 -4.15
C ASP A 20 27.42 7.78 -3.60
N ALA A 21 27.22 9.10 -3.55
CA ALA A 21 25.86 9.62 -3.37
C ALA A 21 25.09 9.37 -4.67
N ALA A 22 24.56 8.16 -4.86
CA ALA A 22 23.68 7.86 -5.97
C ALA A 22 22.57 8.92 -6.01
N ALA A 23 22.34 9.49 -7.20
CA ALA A 23 21.35 10.54 -7.37
C ALA A 23 20.03 10.12 -6.72
N GLN A 24 19.43 10.98 -5.91
CA GLN A 24 18.19 10.70 -5.20
C GLN A 24 17.02 11.42 -5.88
N GLY A 25 15.84 10.85 -5.76
CA GLY A 25 14.57 11.51 -6.03
C GLY A 25 13.59 11.24 -4.90
N GLU A 26 12.41 11.85 -4.98
CA GLU A 26 11.34 11.62 -4.01
C GLU A 26 10.29 10.68 -4.61
N ALA A 27 10.00 9.58 -3.95
CA ALA A 27 8.86 8.73 -4.27
C ALA A 27 7.66 9.15 -3.41
N ARG A 28 6.51 9.36 -4.04
CA ARG A 28 5.25 9.71 -3.39
C ARG A 28 4.25 8.60 -3.70
N VAL A 29 3.77 7.88 -2.70
CA VAL A 29 2.78 6.83 -2.90
C VAL A 29 1.40 7.40 -2.65
N LEU A 30 0.56 7.37 -3.68
CA LEU A 30 -0.83 7.80 -3.62
C LEU A 30 -1.74 6.59 -3.75
N MET A 31 -2.87 6.61 -3.05
CA MET A 31 -3.85 5.55 -3.10
C MET A 31 -5.26 6.08 -3.34
N SER A 32 -5.97 5.40 -4.23
CA SER A 32 -7.39 5.61 -4.53
C SER A 32 -8.09 4.26 -4.55
N ARG A 33 -9.42 4.26 -4.58
CA ARG A 33 -10.21 3.09 -4.98
C ARG A 33 -10.67 3.22 -6.42
N ASP A 34 -10.92 2.07 -7.03
CA ASP A 34 -11.51 2.00 -8.36
C ASP A 34 -12.88 2.69 -8.39
N ALA A 35 -13.18 3.29 -9.55
CA ALA A 35 -14.50 3.79 -9.87
C ALA A 35 -15.33 2.65 -10.47
N SER A 36 -15.32 1.46 -9.86
CA SER A 36 -16.26 0.42 -10.28
C SER A 36 -17.65 0.93 -9.96
N PRO A 37 -18.52 1.12 -10.97
CA PRO A 37 -19.89 1.45 -10.69
C PRO A 37 -20.48 0.25 -9.95
N SER A 38 -21.24 0.49 -8.88
CA SER A 38 -22.21 -0.47 -8.36
C SER A 38 -23.27 -0.72 -9.45
N PHE A 39 -22.89 -1.32 -10.58
CA PHE A 39 -23.85 -1.79 -11.55
C PHE A 39 -24.62 -2.87 -10.82
N MET A 40 -25.94 -2.66 -10.73
CA MET A 40 -26.93 -3.58 -10.17
C MET A 40 -26.66 -5.01 -10.66
N SER A 41 -25.76 -5.70 -10.00
CA SER A 41 -25.59 -7.12 -10.10
C SER A 41 -26.69 -7.63 -9.20
N ALA A 42 -27.84 -7.93 -9.79
CA ALA A 42 -28.83 -8.78 -9.13
C ALA A 42 -28.06 -9.94 -8.48
N PRO A 43 -28.38 -10.33 -7.23
CA PRO A 43 -27.71 -11.43 -6.56
C PRO A 43 -27.87 -12.68 -7.44
N SER A 44 -26.89 -12.92 -8.28
CA SER A 44 -26.82 -14.11 -9.09
C SER A 44 -26.15 -15.09 -8.16
N GLU A 45 -26.96 -15.86 -7.44
CA GLU A 45 -26.48 -17.09 -6.81
C GLU A 45 -25.76 -17.86 -7.91
N SER A 46 -24.43 -17.82 -7.87
CA SER A 46 -23.64 -18.64 -8.75
C SER A 46 -24.01 -20.09 -8.44
N PRO A 47 -24.33 -20.92 -9.44
CA PRO A 47 -24.74 -22.31 -9.24
C PRO A 47 -23.69 -23.16 -8.51
N ASP A 48 -22.45 -22.67 -8.41
CA ASP A 48 -21.33 -23.29 -7.71
C ASP A 48 -21.19 -22.89 -6.22
N GLY A 49 -22.10 -22.08 -5.67
CA GLY A 49 -22.03 -21.67 -4.26
C GLY A 49 -20.93 -20.64 -3.94
N SER A 50 -20.22 -20.14 -4.95
CA SER A 50 -19.32 -18.99 -4.85
C SER A 50 -20.14 -17.72 -4.57
N ARG A 51 -20.23 -17.34 -3.30
CA ARG A 51 -20.91 -16.11 -2.87
C ARG A 51 -19.91 -14.96 -2.93
N SER A 52 -20.03 -14.10 -3.94
CA SER A 52 -19.29 -12.83 -3.98
C SER A 52 -19.91 -11.85 -2.99
N VAL A 53 -19.07 -11.13 -2.24
CA VAL A 53 -19.51 -10.02 -1.38
C VAL A 53 -19.69 -8.78 -2.27
N SER A 54 -20.89 -8.20 -2.28
CA SER A 54 -21.15 -6.96 -3.03
C SER A 54 -20.54 -5.77 -2.30
N GLN A 55 -20.06 -4.78 -3.05
CA GLN A 55 -19.52 -3.53 -2.50
C GLN A 55 -20.51 -2.83 -1.55
N ASP A 56 -21.80 -2.79 -1.89
CA ASP A 56 -22.83 -2.12 -1.09
C ASP A 56 -23.10 -2.84 0.25
N SER A 57 -22.68 -4.10 0.36
CA SER A 57 -22.81 -4.89 1.59
C SER A 57 -21.66 -4.66 2.59
N VAL A 58 -20.62 -3.92 2.20
CA VAL A 58 -19.47 -3.60 3.05
C VAL A 58 -19.51 -2.14 3.44
N GLN A 59 -19.61 -1.89 4.74
CA GLN A 59 -19.62 -0.54 5.29
C GLN A 59 -18.19 0.04 5.39
N SER A 60 -17.23 -0.75 5.84
CA SER A 60 -15.83 -0.33 5.98
C SER A 60 -14.88 -1.52 5.88
N LEU A 61 -13.71 -1.30 5.31
CA LEU A 61 -12.60 -2.26 5.30
C LEU A 61 -11.33 -1.55 5.75
N VAL A 62 -11.01 -1.72 7.01
CA VAL A 62 -9.97 -0.95 7.71
C VAL A 62 -8.70 -1.78 7.85
N VAL A 63 -7.55 -1.17 7.55
CA VAL A 63 -6.22 -1.75 7.78
C VAL A 63 -5.33 -0.75 8.51
N THR A 64 -4.36 -1.23 9.30
CA THR A 64 -3.31 -0.37 9.87
C THR A 64 -2.06 -0.51 9.02
N VAL A 65 -1.67 0.56 8.32
CA VAL A 65 -0.43 0.62 7.54
C VAL A 65 0.73 0.87 8.50
N VAL A 66 1.72 -0.02 8.48
CA VAL A 66 2.91 0.02 9.35
C VAL A 66 4.22 0.18 8.57
N GLY A 67 4.17 0.05 7.24
CA GLY A 67 5.34 0.12 6.37
C GLY A 67 4.93 0.24 4.91
N ILE A 68 5.63 1.08 4.14
CA ILE A 68 5.53 1.10 2.69
C ILE A 68 6.96 1.03 2.15
N GLU A 69 7.19 0.08 1.26
CA GLU A 69 8.52 -0.21 0.72
C GLU A 69 8.47 -0.29 -0.80
N VAL A 70 9.58 0.06 -1.46
CA VAL A 70 9.75 -0.02 -2.92
C VAL A 70 10.91 -0.94 -3.27
N LEU A 71 10.76 -1.68 -4.37
CA LEU A 71 11.79 -2.59 -4.89
C LEU A 71 12.34 -2.07 -6.21
N MET A 72 13.63 -1.78 -6.22
CA MET A 72 14.29 -1.34 -7.45
C MET A 72 14.47 -2.51 -8.42
N GLU A 73 14.35 -2.24 -9.72
CA GLU A 73 14.71 -3.17 -10.79
C GLU A 73 16.11 -3.76 -10.59
N GLY A 74 16.25 -5.06 -10.88
CA GLY A 74 17.49 -5.82 -10.63
C GLY A 74 17.69 -6.28 -9.18
N SER A 75 16.84 -5.85 -8.25
CA SER A 75 16.86 -6.32 -6.86
C SER A 75 16.04 -7.61 -6.70
N SER A 76 16.43 -8.47 -5.76
CA SER A 76 15.75 -9.75 -5.53
C SER A 76 14.51 -9.57 -4.63
N ASP A 77 13.39 -10.17 -5.03
CA ASP A 77 12.13 -10.21 -4.26
C ASP A 77 12.03 -11.41 -3.29
N THR A 78 13.15 -12.08 -3.01
CA THR A 78 13.17 -13.43 -2.43
C THR A 78 13.03 -13.48 -0.90
N SER A 79 12.58 -12.42 -0.22
CA SER A 79 12.55 -12.44 1.25
C SER A 79 11.46 -11.59 1.91
N ALA A 80 10.95 -12.11 3.04
CA ALA A 80 10.24 -11.33 4.06
C ALA A 80 11.17 -10.31 4.74
N ALA A 81 12.47 -10.58 4.73
CA ALA A 81 13.54 -9.67 5.16
C ALA A 81 13.72 -8.52 4.16
N SER A 82 13.79 -7.30 4.69
CA SER A 82 13.73 -6.04 3.94
C SER A 82 15.04 -5.64 3.24
N GLU A 83 16.06 -6.50 3.14
CA GLU A 83 17.41 -6.06 2.71
C GLU A 83 17.47 -5.51 1.28
N SER A 84 16.62 -5.99 0.37
CA SER A 84 16.48 -5.46 -1.00
C SER A 84 15.43 -4.34 -1.13
N TRP A 85 14.60 -4.15 -0.12
CA TRP A 85 13.43 -3.28 -0.15
C TRP A 85 13.77 -1.94 0.50
N THR A 86 13.55 -0.84 -0.20
CA THR A 86 13.76 0.49 0.37
C THR A 86 12.48 0.94 1.07
N THR A 87 12.55 1.21 2.38
CA THR A 87 11.41 1.72 3.15
C THR A 87 11.23 3.20 2.87
N LEU A 88 9.98 3.62 2.62
CA LEU A 88 9.60 5.02 2.52
C LEU A 88 9.28 5.59 3.90
N ASP A 89 9.45 6.90 4.06
CA ASP A 89 9.18 7.55 5.33
C ASP A 89 7.68 7.58 5.61
N LEU A 90 7.32 7.03 6.76
CA LEU A 90 6.00 7.13 7.35
C LEU A 90 6.13 7.99 8.60
N ALA A 91 5.35 9.07 8.70
CA ALA A 91 5.34 9.91 9.90
C ALA A 91 5.00 9.09 11.16
N SER A 92 4.07 8.14 11.01
CA SER A 92 3.76 7.08 11.97
C SER A 92 2.94 5.99 11.27
N SER A 93 2.73 4.84 11.92
CA SER A 93 1.68 3.92 11.50
C SER A 93 0.33 4.63 11.53
N PHE A 94 -0.55 4.36 10.56
CA PHE A 94 -1.86 4.98 10.48
C PHE A 94 -2.92 3.99 10.01
N THR A 95 -4.17 4.30 10.33
CA THR A 95 -5.33 3.52 9.92
C THR A 95 -5.85 4.02 8.58
N LEU A 96 -6.11 3.11 7.66
CA LEU A 96 -6.66 3.38 6.34
C LEU A 96 -7.93 2.57 6.14
N ASP A 97 -9.05 3.24 5.85
CA ASP A 97 -10.26 2.58 5.38
C ASP A 97 -10.25 2.54 3.85
N LEU A 98 -10.08 1.34 3.30
CA LEU A 98 -10.01 1.11 1.86
C LEU A 98 -11.34 1.42 1.16
N MET A 99 -12.46 1.33 1.87
CA MET A 99 -13.78 1.68 1.33
C MET A 99 -14.00 3.20 1.30
N ALA A 100 -13.31 3.97 2.14
CA ALA A 100 -13.41 5.42 2.22
C ALA A 100 -12.38 6.16 1.35
N LEU A 101 -11.52 5.42 0.63
CA LEU A 101 -10.56 6.01 -0.29
C LEU A 101 -11.25 6.86 -1.37
N PRO A 102 -10.63 7.96 -1.81
CA PRO A 102 -11.12 8.71 -2.94
C PRO A 102 -11.26 7.83 -4.18
N THR A 103 -12.33 8.05 -4.95
CA THR A 103 -12.58 7.29 -6.18
C THR A 103 -11.85 7.94 -7.36
N GLY A 104 -11.04 7.15 -8.06
CA GLY A 104 -10.30 7.57 -9.25
C GLY A 104 -8.97 8.28 -8.97
N ALA A 105 -8.06 8.22 -9.94
CA ALA A 105 -6.67 8.64 -9.80
C ALA A 105 -6.49 10.13 -9.52
N ALA A 106 -7.38 10.99 -10.03
CA ALA A 106 -7.28 12.45 -9.86
C ALA A 106 -7.52 12.91 -8.41
N ALA A 107 -8.13 12.07 -7.58
CA ALA A 107 -8.42 12.35 -6.18
C ALA A 107 -7.56 11.53 -5.20
N ALA A 108 -6.55 10.81 -5.70
CA ALA A 108 -5.77 9.87 -4.89
C ALA A 108 -5.15 10.54 -3.66
N GLN A 109 -5.25 9.86 -2.52
CA GLN A 109 -4.73 10.32 -1.24
C GLN A 109 -3.24 9.97 -1.12
N LEU A 110 -2.40 10.93 -0.73
CA LEU A 110 -1.00 10.68 -0.40
C LEU A 110 -0.90 9.84 0.90
N ILE A 111 -0.23 8.70 0.84
CA ILE A 111 -0.09 7.76 1.96
C ILE A 111 1.36 7.54 2.43
N ALA A 112 2.36 7.86 1.61
CA ALA A 112 3.76 7.91 2.01
C ALA A 112 4.57 8.79 1.06
N THR A 113 5.69 9.30 1.57
CA THR A 113 6.74 9.98 0.81
C THR A 113 8.09 9.46 1.27
N GLY A 114 9.10 9.46 0.41
CA GLY A 114 10.44 9.13 0.87
C GLY A 114 11.49 9.39 -0.19
N ASN A 115 12.69 9.76 0.28
CA ASN A 115 13.85 9.88 -0.59
C ASN A 115 14.35 8.49 -0.96
N VAL A 116 14.43 8.22 -2.25
CA VAL A 116 14.92 6.95 -2.78
C VAL A 116 15.94 7.21 -3.88
N ARG A 117 16.75 6.19 -4.19
CA ARG A 117 17.70 6.29 -5.30
C ARG A 117 16.95 6.46 -6.63
N ALA A 118 17.41 7.36 -7.49
CA ALA A 118 16.88 7.50 -8.84
C ALA A 118 17.08 6.19 -9.63
N GLY A 119 16.07 5.79 -10.40
CA GLY A 119 16.04 4.54 -11.15
C GLY A 119 14.65 3.92 -11.29
N SER A 120 14.61 2.77 -11.94
CA SER A 120 13.38 1.99 -12.20
C SER A 120 12.99 1.15 -10.99
N TYR A 121 11.72 1.17 -10.62
CA TYR A 121 11.14 0.35 -9.56
C TYR A 121 10.07 -0.58 -10.13
N THR A 122 10.11 -1.83 -9.68
CA THR A 122 9.25 -2.91 -10.20
C THR A 122 8.11 -3.27 -9.27
N HIS A 123 8.26 -2.98 -7.96
CA HIS A 123 7.24 -3.30 -6.98
C HIS A 123 7.13 -2.25 -5.88
N VAL A 124 5.91 -2.11 -5.35
CA VAL A 124 5.62 -1.50 -4.06
C VAL A 124 5.08 -2.57 -3.12
N ARG A 125 5.42 -2.50 -1.85
CA ARG A 125 4.92 -3.38 -0.81
C ARG A 125 4.28 -2.55 0.29
N LEU A 126 3.04 -2.91 0.64
CA LEU A 126 2.35 -2.40 1.80
C LEU A 126 2.44 -3.42 2.93
N ARG A 127 2.99 -3.01 4.06
CA ARG A 127 2.92 -3.76 5.31
C ARG A 127 1.71 -3.27 6.08
N VAL A 128 0.74 -4.16 6.24
CA VAL A 128 -0.51 -3.88 6.94
C VAL A 128 -0.73 -4.85 8.07
N THR A 129 -1.37 -4.38 9.13
CA THR A 129 -1.74 -5.16 10.31
C THR A 129 -3.19 -4.86 10.69
N ASN A 130 -3.73 -5.72 11.56
CA ASN A 130 -5.04 -5.51 12.17
C ASN A 130 -6.17 -5.18 11.16
N PRO A 131 -6.34 -5.99 10.09
CA PRO A 131 -7.37 -5.73 9.11
C PRO A 131 -8.75 -6.12 9.68
N ARG A 132 -9.76 -5.28 9.45
CA ARG A 132 -11.11 -5.42 10.01
C ARG A 132 -12.15 -5.01 8.98
N ILE A 133 -13.29 -5.70 8.99
CA ILE A 133 -14.40 -5.45 8.07
C ILE A 133 -15.71 -5.29 8.84
N VAL A 134 -16.55 -4.38 8.37
CA VAL A 134 -17.93 -4.20 8.87
C VAL A 134 -18.88 -4.33 7.68
N PHE A 135 -19.92 -5.14 7.82
CA PHE A 135 -20.96 -5.30 6.81
C PHE A 135 -22.14 -4.38 7.10
N THR A 136 -22.80 -3.87 6.06
CA THR A 136 -23.97 -3.00 6.18
C THR A 136 -25.20 -3.74 6.74
N GLY A 137 -25.31 -5.03 6.47
CA GLY A 137 -26.40 -5.90 6.92
C GLY A 137 -25.93 -7.32 7.20
N ASP A 138 -26.85 -8.18 7.63
CA ASP A 138 -26.53 -9.57 7.93
C ASP A 138 -26.13 -10.34 6.66
N MET A 139 -25.01 -11.06 6.75
CA MET A 139 -24.42 -11.80 5.64
C MET A 139 -24.38 -13.28 5.99
N SER A 140 -24.99 -14.12 5.15
CA SER A 140 -24.95 -15.58 5.31
C SER A 140 -23.87 -16.19 4.42
N PHE A 141 -22.94 -16.93 5.02
CA PHE A 141 -21.83 -17.59 4.32
C PHE A 141 -21.94 -19.12 4.33
N GLY A 142 -23.17 -19.65 4.22
CA GLY A 142 -23.42 -21.09 4.24
C GLY A 142 -22.91 -21.73 5.54
N LEU A 143 -21.94 -22.64 5.44
CA LEU A 143 -21.34 -23.34 6.58
C LEU A 143 -20.59 -22.42 7.56
N GLY A 144 -20.25 -21.18 7.16
CA GLY A 144 -19.60 -20.18 8.02
C GLY A 144 -20.54 -19.45 8.98
N GLY A 145 -21.85 -19.74 8.93
CA GLY A 145 -22.85 -19.07 9.75
C GLY A 145 -23.32 -17.71 9.19
N ILE A 146 -23.98 -16.93 10.04
CA ILE A 146 -24.45 -15.58 9.73
C ILE A 146 -23.51 -14.59 10.42
N LEU A 147 -22.91 -13.69 9.64
CA LEU A 147 -22.22 -12.52 10.15
C LEU A 147 -23.24 -11.39 10.28
N GLN A 148 -23.43 -10.89 11.50
CA GLN A 148 -24.31 -9.76 11.79
C GLN A 148 -23.80 -8.45 11.18
N GLY A 149 -24.70 -7.67 10.60
CA GLY A 149 -24.42 -6.31 10.12
C GLY A 149 -24.04 -5.38 11.26
N GLY A 150 -23.23 -4.36 10.97
CA GLY A 150 -22.73 -3.39 11.94
C GLY A 150 -21.72 -3.94 12.96
N THR A 151 -21.40 -5.24 12.89
CA THR A 151 -20.38 -5.88 13.75
C THR A 151 -19.02 -5.84 13.06
N GLU A 152 -17.98 -5.51 13.82
CA GLU A 152 -16.60 -5.55 13.35
C GLU A 152 -16.04 -6.97 13.42
N TYR A 153 -15.58 -7.48 12.27
CA TYR A 153 -14.93 -8.78 12.17
C TYR A 153 -13.44 -8.62 11.89
N GLN A 154 -12.62 -9.37 12.61
CA GLN A 154 -11.21 -9.47 12.27
C GLN A 154 -11.04 -10.25 10.98
N VAL A 155 -10.21 -9.71 10.09
CA VAL A 155 -9.90 -10.31 8.79
C VAL A 155 -8.52 -10.97 8.87
N VAL A 156 -8.35 -12.07 8.14
CA VAL A 156 -7.03 -12.62 7.85
C VAL A 156 -6.67 -12.27 6.42
N ILE A 157 -5.55 -11.57 6.25
CA ILE A 157 -4.93 -11.32 4.95
C ILE A 157 -3.66 -12.16 4.88
N PRO A 158 -3.66 -13.34 4.23
CA PRO A 158 -2.51 -14.24 4.24
C PRO A 158 -1.21 -13.60 3.72
N SER A 159 -1.32 -12.80 2.66
CA SER A 159 -0.17 -12.10 2.06
C SER A 159 0.47 -11.10 3.03
N SER A 160 -0.33 -10.38 3.83
CA SER A 160 0.19 -9.39 4.78
C SER A 160 1.01 -10.02 5.90
N GLN A 161 0.67 -11.25 6.30
CA GLN A 161 1.39 -12.00 7.34
C GLN A 161 2.74 -12.54 6.87
N GLN A 162 2.88 -12.81 5.57
CA GLN A 162 4.09 -13.42 5.03
C GLN A 162 5.07 -12.37 4.51
N THR A 163 4.62 -11.55 3.55
CA THR A 163 5.51 -10.68 2.79
C THR A 163 4.93 -9.30 2.52
N GLY A 164 3.81 -8.93 3.14
CA GLY A 164 3.08 -7.72 2.80
C GLY A 164 2.21 -7.88 1.53
N ILE A 165 1.42 -6.85 1.23
CA ILE A 165 0.65 -6.78 -0.02
C ILE A 165 1.57 -6.16 -1.07
N LYS A 166 2.02 -6.97 -2.03
CA LYS A 166 2.92 -6.54 -3.11
C LYS A 166 2.09 -6.11 -4.32
N VAL A 167 2.52 -5.01 -4.95
CA VAL A 167 1.92 -4.45 -6.16
C VAL A 167 3.04 -4.28 -7.18
N ALA A 168 2.89 -4.89 -8.35
CA ALA A 168 3.79 -4.66 -9.46
C ALA A 168 3.58 -3.23 -10.00
N VAL A 169 4.67 -2.49 -10.16
CA VAL A 169 4.70 -1.14 -10.72
C VAL A 169 5.77 -1.06 -11.82
N GLY A 170 5.68 -0.07 -12.69
CA GLY A 170 6.68 0.20 -13.72
C GLY A 170 7.05 1.68 -13.72
N VAL A 171 7.64 2.16 -12.64
CA VAL A 171 7.88 3.59 -12.40
C VAL A 171 9.37 3.91 -12.39
N THR A 172 9.76 5.06 -12.94
CA THR A 172 11.14 5.54 -12.88
C THR A 172 11.21 6.82 -12.04
N VAL A 173 11.92 6.74 -10.92
CA VAL A 173 12.20 7.91 -10.08
C VAL A 173 13.34 8.70 -10.71
N GLN A 174 13.09 9.96 -11.04
CA GLN A 174 14.09 10.87 -11.58
C GLN A 174 14.91 11.52 -10.46
N ALA A 175 16.16 11.85 -10.76
CA ALA A 175 16.99 12.61 -9.84
C ALA A 175 16.39 14.00 -9.59
N ASP A 176 16.45 14.46 -8.35
CA ASP A 176 16.01 15.79 -7.90
C ASP A 176 14.56 16.14 -8.26
N ALA A 177 13.71 15.12 -8.42
CA ALA A 177 12.30 15.28 -8.76
C ALA A 177 11.40 14.34 -7.94
N SER A 178 10.15 14.76 -7.77
CA SER A 178 9.11 13.95 -7.15
C SER A 178 8.42 13.09 -8.20
N THR A 179 8.23 11.81 -7.87
CA THR A 179 7.58 10.82 -8.73
C THR A 179 6.41 10.20 -7.99
N ASP A 180 5.23 10.31 -8.59
CA ASP A 180 3.99 9.78 -8.04
C ASP A 180 3.80 8.33 -8.45
N ILE A 181 3.56 7.47 -7.45
CA ILE A 181 3.24 6.06 -7.61
C ILE A 181 1.77 5.89 -7.22
N ALA A 182 0.90 5.81 -8.21
CA ALA A 182 -0.53 5.69 -8.02
C ALA A 182 -0.94 4.23 -7.83
N LEU A 183 -1.54 3.92 -6.69
CA LEU A 183 -2.10 2.63 -6.35
C LEU A 183 -3.63 2.71 -6.33
N VAL A 184 -4.28 1.71 -6.91
CA VAL A 184 -5.74 1.61 -6.97
C VAL A 184 -6.17 0.33 -6.26
N PHE A 185 -6.93 0.47 -5.19
CA PHE A 185 -7.63 -0.63 -4.57
C PHE A 185 -8.80 -1.05 -5.48
N ASP A 186 -8.77 -2.30 -5.94
CA ASP A 186 -9.82 -2.90 -6.78
C ASP A 186 -10.88 -3.48 -5.85
N THR A 187 -11.95 -2.72 -5.62
CA THR A 187 -12.95 -3.05 -4.62
C THR A 187 -13.71 -4.31 -5.02
N ALA A 188 -14.12 -4.39 -6.29
CA ALA A 188 -14.92 -5.51 -6.79
C ALA A 188 -14.15 -6.83 -6.72
N GLU A 189 -12.90 -6.85 -7.18
CA GLU A 189 -12.08 -8.06 -7.17
C GLU A 189 -11.66 -8.44 -5.74
N SER A 190 -11.29 -7.47 -4.90
CA SER A 190 -10.98 -7.73 -3.50
C SER A 190 -12.16 -8.40 -2.78
N LEU A 191 -13.38 -7.86 -2.94
CA LEU A 191 -14.56 -8.39 -2.29
C LEU A 191 -15.03 -9.73 -2.87
N ALA A 192 -14.74 -10.02 -4.14
CA ALA A 192 -14.92 -11.35 -4.71
C ALA A 192 -14.02 -12.41 -4.04
N HIS A 193 -12.94 -12.00 -3.37
CA HIS A 193 -12.04 -12.87 -2.61
C HIS A 193 -12.31 -12.91 -1.11
N VAL A 194 -13.42 -12.34 -0.64
CA VAL A 194 -13.86 -12.54 0.75
C VAL A 194 -14.38 -13.97 0.91
N ALA A 195 -13.84 -14.69 1.88
CA ALA A 195 -14.34 -15.99 2.28
C ALA A 195 -14.50 -16.06 3.79
N VAL A 196 -15.41 -16.93 4.24
CA VAL A 196 -15.64 -17.21 5.65
C VAL A 196 -15.45 -18.69 5.88
N THR A 197 -14.56 -19.03 6.80
CA THR A 197 -14.29 -20.42 7.18
C THR A 197 -15.45 -21.01 7.98
N GLY A 198 -15.51 -22.34 8.12
CA GLY A 198 -16.52 -23.00 8.96
C GLY A 198 -16.48 -22.62 10.45
N THR A 199 -15.44 -21.91 10.90
CA THR A 199 -15.32 -21.37 12.27
C THR A 199 -15.73 -19.90 12.37
N GLY A 200 -16.22 -19.28 11.28
CA GLY A 200 -16.62 -17.88 11.24
C GLY A 200 -15.48 -16.88 11.02
N GLN A 201 -14.24 -17.35 10.83
CA GLN A 201 -13.12 -16.45 10.49
C GLN A 201 -13.27 -15.92 9.06
N VAL A 202 -13.15 -14.60 8.91
CA VAL A 202 -13.16 -13.91 7.63
C VAL A 202 -11.74 -13.85 7.06
N THR A 203 -11.58 -14.23 5.80
CA THR A 203 -10.33 -14.14 5.04
C THR A 203 -10.52 -13.25 3.82
N LEU A 204 -9.51 -12.45 3.47
CA LEU A 204 -9.53 -11.55 2.33
C LEU A 204 -8.16 -11.53 1.64
N SER A 205 -8.18 -11.54 0.31
CA SER A 205 -7.02 -11.24 -0.52
C SER A 205 -7.24 -9.89 -1.22
N PRO A 206 -6.76 -8.77 -0.65
CA PRO A 206 -6.96 -7.46 -1.26
C PRO A 206 -6.19 -7.37 -2.58
N VAL A 207 -6.84 -6.84 -3.60
CA VAL A 207 -6.26 -6.59 -4.91
C VAL A 207 -5.98 -5.09 -5.04
N ILE A 208 -4.72 -4.78 -5.28
CA ILE A 208 -4.23 -3.42 -5.48
C ILE A 208 -3.43 -3.41 -6.78
N ARG A 209 -3.71 -2.44 -7.64
CA ARG A 209 -3.13 -2.29 -8.97
C ARG A 209 -2.34 -0.99 -9.07
N ALA A 210 -1.33 -0.94 -9.93
CA ALA A 210 -0.75 0.32 -10.35
C ALA A 210 -1.67 1.00 -11.37
N ASN A 211 -1.76 2.33 -11.33
CA ASN A 211 -2.50 3.13 -12.31
C ASN A 211 -1.58 4.08 -13.09
#